data_AF-R8QCQ8-F1
#
_entry.id   AF-R8QCQ8-F1
#
_cell.length_a   1.000
_cell.length_b   1.000
_cell.length_c   1.000
_cell.angle_alpha   90.00
_cell.angle_beta   90.00
_cell.angle_gamma   90.00
#
_symmetry.space_group_name_H-M   'P 1'
#
loop_
_entity.id
_entity.type
_entity.pdbx_description
1 polymer ?
#
loop_
_entity_poly.entity_id
_entity_poly.type
_entity_poly.pdbx_seq_one_letter_code
_entity_poly.pdbx_strand_id
1 'polypeptide(L)' 'MSSKLDILREYNEDIQLINANEFKNINSSLIPDLWVEVFSEHDREKRIKKILSIWKNM' A
#
# COMPACT_ATOMS: atom_id res chain seq x y z
N MET A 1 15.17 -16.94 9.27
CA MET A 1 14.91 -15.50 9.02
C MET A 1 13.41 -15.33 9.02
N SER A 2 12.86 -14.52 9.92
CA SER A 2 11.42 -14.22 9.91
C SER A 2 11.08 -13.51 8.59
N SER A 3 9.95 -13.86 7.99
CA SER A 3 9.48 -13.15 6.82
C SER A 3 9.06 -11.74 7.25
N LYS A 4 9.18 -10.74 6.37
CA LYS A 4 8.70 -9.38 6.66
C LYS A 4 7.22 -9.37 7.07
N LEU A 5 6.45 -10.34 6.59
CA LEU A 5 5.05 -10.52 6.95
C LEU A 5 4.89 -10.99 8.40
N ASP A 6 5.77 -11.86 8.89
CA ASP A 6 5.74 -12.32 10.28
C ASP A 6 5.95 -11.14 11.24
N ILE A 7 6.89 -10.24 10.91
CA ILE A 7 7.12 -9.01 11.67
C ILE A 7 5.87 -8.12 11.70
N LEU A 8 5.18 -7.97 10.55
CA LEU A 8 3.96 -7.17 10.50
C LEU A 8 2.84 -7.80 11.33
N ARG A 9 2.73 -9.14 11.32
CA ARG A 9 1.71 -9.88 12.06
C ARG A 9 1.86 -9.81 13.58
N GLU A 10 3.04 -9.47 14.09
CA GLU A 10 3.22 -9.17 15.52
C GLU A 10 2.37 -7.96 15.97
N TYR A 11 2.06 -7.02 15.07
CA TYR A 11 1.27 -5.83 15.37
C TYR A 11 -0.22 -6.00 15.08
N ASN A 12 -0.56 -6.82 14.09
CA ASN A 12 -1.93 -7.21 13.76
C ASN A 12 -1.91 -8.54 12.98
N GLU A 13 -2.41 -9.60 13.61
CA GLU A 13 -2.34 -10.97 13.09
C GLU A 13 -3.04 -11.14 11.74
N ASP A 14 -4.05 -10.32 11.46
CA ASP A 14 -4.85 -10.36 10.24
C ASP A 14 -4.25 -9.55 9.07
N ILE A 15 -3.04 -9.03 9.22
CA ILE A 15 -2.37 -8.32 8.12
C ILE A 15 -2.13 -9.28 6.95
N GLN A 16 -2.55 -8.82 5.78
CA GLN A 16 -2.34 -9.46 4.49
C GLN A 16 -1.60 -8.50 3.56
N LEU A 17 -0.63 -9.03 2.81
CA LEU A 17 0.00 -8.31 1.71
C LEU A 17 -0.80 -8.60 0.45
N ILE A 18 -1.24 -7.53 -0.21
CA ILE A 18 -1.92 -7.58 -1.49
C ILE A 18 -0.99 -7.10 -2.59
N ASN A 19 -1.19 -7.59 -3.80
CA ASN A 19 -0.57 -7.02 -4.98
C ASN A 19 -1.24 -5.67 -5.33
N ALA A 20 -0.47 -4.74 -5.91
CA ALA A 20 -1.02 -3.50 -6.44
C ALA A 20 -2.19 -3.72 -7.43
N ASN A 21 -2.18 -4.84 -8.18
CA ASN A 21 -3.28 -5.19 -9.08
C ASN A 21 -4.56 -5.62 -8.35
N GLU A 22 -4.44 -6.10 -7.11
CA GLU A 22 -5.56 -6.52 -6.26
C GLU A 22 -6.14 -5.33 -5.49
N PHE A 23 -5.39 -4.23 -5.36
CA PHE A 23 -5.84 -3.00 -4.70
C PHE A 23 -7.19 -2.51 -5.23
N LYS A 24 -7.44 -2.63 -6.54
CA LYS A 24 -8.70 -2.26 -7.19
C LYS A 24 -9.93 -3.03 -6.69
N ASN A 25 -9.72 -4.20 -6.07
CA ASN A 25 -10.80 -5.04 -5.56
C ASN A 25 -11.16 -4.68 -4.10
N ILE A 26 -10.39 -3.80 -3.47
CA ILE A 26 -10.67 -3.34 -2.11
C ILE A 26 -11.69 -2.22 -2.18
N ASN A 27 -12.63 -2.23 -1.24
CA ASN A 27 -13.56 -1.13 -1.06
C ASN A 27 -12.78 0.15 -0.71
N SER A 28 -12.80 1.14 -1.61
CA SER A 28 -12.06 2.40 -1.46
C SER A 28 -12.44 3.19 -0.21
N SER A 29 -13.65 3.00 0.33
CA SER A 29 -14.07 3.64 1.59
C SER A 29 -13.30 3.16 2.83
N LEU A 30 -12.60 2.02 2.73
CA LEU A 30 -11.74 1.49 3.79
C LEU A 30 -10.30 2.00 3.69
N ILE A 31 -9.98 2.77 2.66
CA ILE A 31 -8.61 3.20 2.35
C ILE A 31 -8.55 4.73 2.42
N PRO A 32 -7.52 5.32 3.05
CA PRO A 32 -7.33 6.76 2.98
C PRO A 32 -7.21 7.25 1.53
N ASP A 33 -7.88 8.35 1.20
CA ASP A 33 -7.97 8.91 -0.16
C ASP A 33 -6.61 9.05 -0.86
N LEU A 34 -5.59 9.46 -0.09
CA LEU A 34 -4.22 9.59 -0.57
C LEU A 34 -3.68 8.29 -1.19
N TRP A 35 -3.94 7.15 -0.54
CA TRP A 35 -3.49 5.85 -1.04
C TRP A 35 -4.33 5.37 -2.22
N VAL A 36 -5.63 5.70 -2.25
CA VAL A 36 -6.48 5.45 -3.42
C VAL A 36 -5.92 6.17 -4.65
N GLU A 37 -5.53 7.44 -4.51
CA GLU A 37 -4.94 8.22 -5.60
C GLU A 37 -3.60 7.63 -6.09
N VAL A 38 -2.74 7.20 -5.16
CA VAL A 38 -1.44 6.59 -5.47
C VAL A 38 -1.60 5.30 -6.25
N PHE A 39 -2.46 4.39 -5.79
CA PHE A 39 -2.61 3.08 -6.41
C PHE A 39 -3.56 3.06 -7.60
N SER A 40 -4.29 4.16 -7.86
CA SER A 40 -4.98 4.40 -9.14
C SER A 40 -4.01 4.76 -10.28
N GLU A 41 -2.77 5.16 -9.98
CA GLU A 41 -1.74 5.40 -11.00
C GLU A 41 -1.25 4.07 -11.60
N HIS A 42 -1.48 3.88 -12.90
CA HIS A 42 -1.09 2.66 -13.62
C HIS A 42 0.41 2.62 -13.94
N ASP A 43 1.03 3.78 -14.16
CA ASP A 43 2.47 3.88 -14.41
C ASP A 43 3.26 3.59 -13.13
N ARG A 44 4.06 2.52 -13.18
CA ARG A 44 4.86 2.06 -12.03
C ARG A 44 5.84 3.14 -11.54
N GLU A 45 6.52 3.84 -12.43
CA GLU A 45 7.52 4.84 -12.04
C GLU A 45 6.87 6.06 -11.42
N LYS A 46 5.75 6.53 -11.99
CA LYS A 46 4.97 7.63 -11.41
C LYS A 46 4.43 7.26 -10.04
N ARG A 47 3.91 6.04 -9.88
CA ARG A 47 3.42 5.54 -8.59
C ARG A 47 4.53 5.52 -7.54
N ILE A 48 5.71 5.02 -7.87
CA ILE A 48 6.87 5.04 -6.97
C ILE A 48 7.24 6.48 -6.58
N LYS A 49 7.28 7.41 -7.55
CA LYS A 49 7.55 8.83 -7.27
C LYS A 49 6.53 9.44 -6.31
N LYS A 50 5.23 9.15 -6.49
CA LYS A 50 4.17 9.60 -5.58
C LYS A 50 4.39 9.06 -4.16
N ILE A 51 4.65 7.75 -4.00
CA ILE A 51 4.93 7.14 -2.70
C ILE A 51 6.12 7.83 -2.01
N LEU A 52 7.23 8.02 -2.73
CA LEU A 52 8.41 8.68 -2.20
C LEU A 52 8.16 10.14 -1.83
N SER A 53 7.30 10.85 -2.57
CA SER A 53 6.94 12.23 -2.21
C SER A 53 6.13 12.32 -0.92
N ILE A 54 5.22 11.36 -0.67
CA ILE A 54 4.46 11.28 0.58
C ILE A 54 5.41 11.07 1.74
N TRP A 55 6.35 10.12 1.60
CA TRP A 55 7.33 9.81 2.63
C TRP A 55 8.30 10.96 2.93
N LYS A 56 8.63 11.79 1.94
CA LYS A 56 9.48 12.97 2.15
C LYS A 56 8.77 14.11 2.87
N ASN A 57 7.44 14.14 2.81
CA ASN A 57 6.61 15.19 3.39
C ASN A 57 5.97 14.76 4.73
N MET A 58 6.26 13.54 5.20
CA MET A 58 5.94 13.02 6.53
C MET A 58 7.15 13.13 7.44
#